data_AF-A0AA34X0J1-F1
#
_entry.id   AF-A0AA34X0J1-F1
#
_cell.length_a   1.000
_cell.length_b   1.000
_cell.length_c   1.000
_cell.angle_alpha   90.00
_cell.angle_beta   90.00
_cell.angle_gamma   90.00
#
_symmetry.space_group_name_H-M   'P 1'
#
loop_
_entity.id
_entity.type
_entity.pdbx_description
1 polymer ?
#
loop_
_entity_poly.entity_id
_entity_poly.type
_entity_poly.pdbx_seq_one_letter_code
_entity_poly.pdbx_strand_id
1 'polypeptide(L)'
;MKTFIMKTFIMLMLALLARTASAQDHPNPVVQSIVDWHRQYCFEDLARTEKSTPRQSDFGIDEGSIYDIAIGEGQSATVIYKSFTCEGLGHGWCGSGGCGYFIVVEDKIFERQLGFEPSVIDIPIYNGTRPGLLIPLHGTSCEGAAGESMSGADTCYAIATWNSHLRTFQSILPLLSEMTLNGGKWSEVLGDRP
;
A
#
# COMPACT_ATOMS: atom_id res chain seq x y z
N MET A 1 -40.85 -36.06 12.73
CA MET A 1 -41.08 -34.79 11.99
C MET A 1 -40.35 -33.58 12.60
N LYS A 2 -40.05 -33.52 13.90
CA LYS A 2 -39.32 -32.39 14.53
C LYS A 2 -37.80 -32.36 14.25
N THR A 3 -37.16 -33.52 14.06
CA THR A 3 -35.70 -33.65 13.88
C THR A 3 -35.20 -33.27 12.49
N PHE A 4 -36.07 -33.32 11.47
CA PHE A 4 -35.72 -32.99 10.08
C PHE A 4 -35.65 -31.48 9.86
N ILE A 5 -36.56 -30.72 10.49
CA ILE A 5 -36.65 -29.26 10.37
C ILE A 5 -35.44 -28.56 11.01
N MET A 6 -34.89 -29.12 12.09
CA MET A 6 -33.75 -28.52 12.80
C MET A 6 -32.42 -28.68 12.05
N LYS A 7 -32.22 -29.78 11.31
CA LYS A 7 -31.03 -29.98 10.46
C LYS A 7 -31.02 -29.03 9.26
N THR A 8 -32.19 -28.76 8.68
CA THR A 8 -32.32 -27.83 7.55
C THR A 8 -32.04 -26.38 7.97
N PHE A 9 -32.47 -25.97 9.17
CA PHE A 9 -32.18 -24.63 9.70
C PHE A 9 -30.70 -24.41 10.03
N ILE A 10 -30.00 -25.43 10.53
CA ILE A 10 -28.57 -25.34 10.82
C ILE A 10 -27.73 -25.26 9.53
N MET A 11 -28.12 -25.99 8.47
CA MET A 11 -27.43 -25.90 7.18
C MET A 11 -27.68 -24.56 6.47
N LEU A 12 -28.88 -23.98 6.62
CA LEU A 12 -29.20 -22.65 6.08
C LEU A 12 -28.42 -21.54 6.83
N MET A 13 -28.25 -21.66 8.16
CA MET A 13 -27.41 -20.74 8.95
C MET A 13 -25.91 -20.85 8.62
N LEU A 14 -25.38 -22.05 8.32
CA LEU A 14 -24.00 -22.19 7.83
C LEU A 14 -23.80 -21.60 6.42
N ALA A 15 -24.82 -21.64 5.56
CA ALA A 15 -24.76 -21.03 4.24
C ALA A 15 -24.85 -19.49 4.26
N LEU A 16 -25.49 -18.90 5.29
CA LEU A 16 -25.56 -17.44 5.48
C LEU A 16 -24.29 -16.83 6.10
N LEU A 17 -23.41 -17.63 6.70
CA LEU A 17 -22.10 -17.18 7.20
C LEU A 17 -20.99 -17.24 6.16
N ALA A 18 -21.23 -17.89 5.01
CA ALA A 18 -20.41 -17.73 3.82
C ALA A 18 -20.78 -16.40 3.14
N ARG A 19 -20.51 -15.27 3.83
CA ARG A 19 -20.24 -14.03 3.10
C ARG A 19 -19.20 -14.40 2.06
N THR A 20 -19.51 -14.12 0.81
CA THR A 20 -18.63 -14.30 -0.34
C THR A 20 -17.33 -13.55 -0.06
N ALA A 21 -16.34 -14.23 0.53
CA ALA A 21 -14.96 -13.78 0.43
C ALA A 21 -14.69 -13.78 -1.07
N SER A 22 -14.61 -12.59 -1.65
CA SER A 22 -14.23 -12.51 -3.05
C SER A 22 -12.80 -13.05 -3.13
N ALA A 23 -12.46 -13.79 -4.20
CA ALA A 23 -11.10 -14.29 -4.37
C ALA A 23 -10.04 -13.17 -4.49
N GLN A 24 -10.44 -11.90 -4.41
CA GLN A 24 -9.59 -10.70 -4.44
C GLN A 24 -9.41 -10.02 -3.08
N ASP A 25 -10.01 -10.54 -2.00
CA ASP A 25 -9.92 -9.89 -0.69
C ASP A 25 -8.59 -10.28 0.00
N HIS A 26 -7.79 -9.28 0.38
CA HIS A 26 -6.54 -9.48 1.10
C HIS A 26 -6.81 -9.83 2.57
N PRO A 27 -6.07 -10.79 3.17
CA PRO A 27 -6.33 -11.24 4.55
C PRO A 27 -6.08 -10.17 5.62
N ASN A 28 -5.17 -9.22 5.36
CA ASN A 28 -4.98 -8.06 6.22
C ASN A 28 -6.08 -7.01 5.94
N PRO A 29 -6.95 -6.69 6.93
CA PRO A 29 -8.05 -5.74 6.73
C PRO A 29 -7.59 -4.31 6.46
N VAL A 30 -6.41 -3.91 6.93
CA VAL A 30 -5.82 -2.60 6.63
C VAL A 30 -5.44 -2.52 5.15
N VAL A 31 -4.75 -3.54 4.65
CA VAL A 31 -4.40 -3.65 3.22
C VAL A 31 -5.67 -3.62 2.37
N GLN A 32 -6.69 -4.40 2.77
CA GLN A 32 -7.97 -4.42 2.08
C GLN A 32 -8.64 -3.03 2.08
N SER A 33 -8.61 -2.30 3.20
CA SER A 33 -9.19 -0.96 3.27
C SER A 33 -8.52 0.05 2.34
N ILE A 34 -7.21 -0.09 2.10
CA ILE A 34 -6.48 0.74 1.12
C ILE A 34 -6.92 0.38 -0.30
N VAL A 35 -7.01 -0.91 -0.63
CA VAL A 35 -7.50 -1.38 -1.94
C VAL A 35 -8.93 -0.91 -2.20
N ASP A 36 -9.81 -1.07 -1.21
CA ASP A 36 -11.22 -0.65 -1.30
C ASP A 36 -11.35 0.85 -1.49
N TRP A 37 -10.49 1.65 -0.85
CA TRP A 37 -10.47 3.10 -1.04
C TRP A 37 -10.11 3.50 -2.48
N HIS A 38 -9.11 2.86 -3.10
CA HIS A 38 -8.76 3.13 -4.51
C HIS A 38 -9.86 2.66 -5.46
N ARG A 39 -10.46 1.49 -5.18
CA ARG A 39 -11.59 0.98 -5.97
C ARG A 39 -12.78 1.91 -5.92
N GLN A 40 -13.14 2.37 -4.72
CA GLN A 40 -14.24 3.32 -4.53
C GLN A 40 -13.96 4.62 -5.31
N TYR A 41 -12.73 5.15 -5.21
CA TYR A 41 -12.34 6.33 -5.99
C TYR A 41 -12.52 6.13 -7.50
N CYS A 42 -12.06 4.99 -8.04
CA CYS A 42 -12.24 4.64 -9.44
C CYS A 42 -13.73 4.61 -9.84
N PHE A 43 -14.57 3.96 -9.02
CA PHE A 43 -16.00 3.84 -9.31
C PHE A 43 -16.75 5.17 -9.22
N GLU A 44 -16.39 6.02 -8.27
CA GLU A 44 -16.93 7.38 -8.16
C GLU A 44 -16.53 8.23 -9.36
N ASP A 45 -15.29 8.10 -9.84
CA ASP A 45 -14.84 8.81 -11.04
C ASP A 45 -15.59 8.36 -12.29
N LEU A 46 -15.67 7.05 -12.54
CA LEU A 46 -16.41 6.47 -13.66
C LEU A 46 -17.89 6.88 -13.68
N ALA A 47 -18.55 6.83 -12.53
CA ALA A 47 -19.95 7.26 -12.42
C ALA A 47 -20.12 8.74 -12.80
N ARG A 48 -19.10 9.58 -12.55
CA ARG A 48 -19.10 11.01 -12.86
C ARG A 48 -18.73 11.31 -14.32
N THR A 49 -17.75 10.61 -14.87
CA THR A 49 -17.14 10.93 -16.19
C THR A 49 -17.81 10.17 -17.33
N GLU A 50 -18.02 8.87 -17.18
CA GLU A 50 -18.54 7.99 -18.23
C GLU A 50 -20.07 7.86 -18.20
N LYS A 51 -20.73 8.38 -17.14
CA LYS A 51 -22.18 8.24 -16.89
C LYS A 51 -22.67 6.79 -17.01
N SER A 52 -21.80 5.83 -16.70
CA SER A 52 -22.06 4.40 -16.71
C SER A 52 -22.07 3.86 -15.27
N THR A 53 -22.68 2.70 -15.07
CA THR A 53 -22.63 2.00 -13.79
C THR A 53 -21.29 1.24 -13.69
N PRO A 54 -20.42 1.55 -12.73
CA PRO A 54 -19.15 0.85 -12.56
C PRO A 54 -19.37 -0.64 -12.28
N ARG A 55 -18.52 -1.47 -12.87
CA ARG A 55 -18.49 -2.91 -12.70
C ARG A 55 -17.23 -3.29 -11.94
N GLN A 56 -17.27 -4.45 -11.28
CA GLN A 56 -16.12 -5.02 -10.57
C GLN A 56 -14.86 -5.13 -11.45
N SER A 57 -15.02 -5.41 -12.74
CA SER A 57 -13.93 -5.51 -13.72
C SER A 57 -13.28 -4.17 -14.08
N ASP A 58 -13.90 -3.05 -13.72
CA ASP A 58 -13.42 -1.73 -14.10
C ASP A 58 -12.29 -1.24 -13.17
N PHE A 59 -11.97 -1.99 -12.10
CA PHE A 59 -10.81 -1.78 -11.24
C PHE A 59 -9.93 -3.04 -11.21
N GLY A 60 -8.65 -2.88 -11.52
CA GLY A 60 -7.67 -3.95 -11.55
C GLY A 60 -6.53 -3.72 -10.58
N ILE A 61 -6.01 -4.81 -10.02
CA ILE A 61 -4.78 -4.85 -9.25
C ILE A 61 -3.77 -5.60 -10.10
N ASP A 62 -2.69 -4.92 -10.49
CA ASP A 62 -1.66 -5.55 -11.32
C ASP A 62 -0.90 -6.60 -10.52
N GLU A 63 -0.47 -7.67 -11.18
CA GLU A 63 0.34 -8.73 -10.55
C GLU A 63 1.61 -8.13 -9.92
N GLY A 64 1.90 -8.51 -8.68
CA GLY A 64 3.05 -7.97 -7.94
C GLY A 64 2.82 -6.60 -7.30
N SER A 65 1.66 -5.96 -7.47
CA SER A 65 1.37 -4.67 -6.82
C SER A 65 1.28 -4.77 -5.29
N ILE A 66 1.01 -5.96 -4.76
CA ILE A 66 0.89 -6.20 -3.32
C ILE A 66 1.80 -7.38 -2.97
N TYR A 67 2.77 -7.14 -2.09
CA TYR A 67 3.78 -8.12 -1.73
C TYR A 67 4.33 -7.87 -0.32
N ASP A 68 4.85 -8.91 0.31
CA ASP A 68 5.46 -8.79 1.64
C ASP A 68 6.98 -8.61 1.55
N ILE A 69 7.51 -7.78 2.45
CA ILE A 69 8.93 -7.53 2.63
C ILE A 69 9.36 -7.79 4.07
N ALA A 70 10.58 -8.31 4.27
CA ALA A 70 11.16 -8.49 5.61
C ALA A 70 11.84 -7.19 6.06
N ILE A 71 11.39 -6.60 7.17
CA ILE A 71 11.89 -5.29 7.63
C ILE A 71 12.81 -5.37 8.84
N GLY A 72 13.03 -6.59 9.38
CA GLY A 72 13.98 -6.87 10.46
C GLY A 72 13.34 -7.59 11.64
N GLU A 73 14.16 -8.28 12.46
CA GLU A 73 13.73 -8.92 13.71
C GLU A 73 12.53 -9.89 13.58
N GLY A 74 12.38 -10.52 12.41
CA GLY A 74 11.24 -11.40 12.11
C GLY A 74 9.94 -10.66 11.76
N GLN A 75 9.96 -9.33 11.70
CA GLN A 75 8.84 -8.50 11.26
C GLN A 75 8.77 -8.45 9.73
N SER A 76 7.56 -8.57 9.19
CA SER A 76 7.24 -8.28 7.80
C SER A 76 6.39 -7.01 7.68
N ALA A 77 6.43 -6.42 6.48
CA ALA A 77 5.50 -5.39 6.04
C ALA A 77 4.85 -5.82 4.73
N THR A 78 3.62 -5.41 4.49
CA THR A 78 2.98 -5.53 3.18
C THR A 78 3.13 -4.22 2.42
N VAL A 79 3.77 -4.26 1.26
CA VAL A 79 3.81 -3.13 0.32
C VAL A 79 2.59 -3.17 -0.57
N ILE A 80 2.03 -2.00 -0.86
CA ILE A 80 0.96 -1.77 -1.81
C ILE A 80 1.46 -0.72 -2.80
N TYR A 81 2.04 -1.15 -3.91
CA TYR A 81 2.44 -0.30 -5.02
C TYR A 81 1.19 0.11 -5.81
N LYS A 82 0.95 1.43 -5.98
CA LYS A 82 -0.30 1.96 -6.55
C LYS A 82 -0.36 1.84 -8.08
N SER A 83 0.17 0.77 -8.66
CA SER A 83 0.05 0.44 -10.09
C SER A 83 -1.34 -0.08 -10.49
N PHE A 84 -2.36 0.13 -9.67
CA PHE A 84 -3.73 -0.28 -9.98
C PHE A 84 -4.22 0.34 -11.29
N THR A 85 -5.14 -0.36 -11.94
CA THR A 85 -5.81 0.08 -13.17
C THR A 85 -7.26 0.44 -12.88
N CYS A 86 -7.74 1.47 -13.56
CA CYS A 86 -9.13 1.88 -13.56
C CYS A 86 -9.58 2.13 -15.00
N GLU A 87 -10.72 1.57 -15.41
CA GLU A 87 -11.30 1.81 -16.73
C GLU A 87 -11.42 3.33 -16.98
N GLY A 88 -11.10 3.78 -18.19
CA GLY A 88 -11.11 5.20 -18.55
C GLY A 88 -9.96 6.05 -17.97
N LEU A 89 -9.42 5.70 -16.80
CA LEU A 89 -8.31 6.42 -16.14
C LEU A 89 -6.93 5.78 -16.34
N GLY A 90 -6.88 4.49 -16.71
CA GLY A 90 -5.65 3.71 -16.71
C GLY A 90 -5.03 3.66 -15.30
N HIS A 91 -3.74 3.98 -15.19
CA HIS A 91 -3.04 4.08 -13.91
C HIS A 91 -3.19 5.47 -13.27
N GLY A 92 -4.41 5.81 -12.85
CA GLY A 92 -4.76 7.15 -12.37
C GLY A 92 -3.99 7.63 -11.13
N TRP A 93 -3.29 6.73 -10.43
CA TRP A 93 -2.48 7.02 -9.23
C TRP A 93 -0.99 7.16 -9.53
N CYS A 94 -0.61 7.10 -10.80
CA CYS A 94 0.76 7.20 -11.27
C CYS A 94 0.95 8.47 -12.10
N GLY A 95 2.16 9.03 -12.05
CA GLY A 95 2.58 10.15 -12.90
C GLY A 95 3.94 9.89 -13.53
N SER A 96 4.54 10.94 -14.12
CA SER A 96 5.92 10.87 -14.62
C SER A 96 6.94 10.52 -13.52
N GLY A 97 6.59 10.81 -12.26
CA GLY A 97 7.38 10.43 -11.08
C GLY A 97 7.20 9.00 -10.59
N GLY A 98 6.48 8.15 -11.35
CA GLY A 98 6.08 6.81 -10.99
C GLY A 98 4.81 6.78 -10.11
N CYS A 99 4.49 5.60 -9.58
CA CYS A 99 3.36 5.38 -8.69
C CYS A 99 3.81 5.49 -7.23
N GLY A 100 3.01 6.17 -6.40
CA GLY A 100 3.25 6.06 -4.96
C GLY A 100 2.99 4.66 -4.42
N TYR A 101 3.23 4.46 -3.14
CA TYR A 101 2.97 3.20 -2.46
C TYR A 101 2.62 3.39 -1.00
N PHE A 102 2.00 2.36 -0.42
CA PHE A 102 1.86 2.21 1.02
C PHE A 102 2.73 1.07 1.52
N ILE A 103 3.18 1.17 2.75
CA ILE A 103 3.82 0.10 3.50
C ILE A 103 3.01 -0.10 4.78
N VAL A 104 2.46 -1.29 4.95
CA VAL A 104 1.64 -1.65 6.10
C VAL A 104 2.45 -2.57 7.02
N VAL A 105 2.66 -2.14 8.25
CA VAL A 105 3.28 -2.95 9.30
C VAL A 105 2.24 -3.14 10.40
N GLU A 106 1.64 -4.33 10.45
CA GLU A 106 0.52 -4.62 11.35
C GLU A 106 -0.66 -3.66 11.11
N ASP A 107 -0.86 -2.68 12.00
CA ASP A 107 -1.85 -1.62 11.94
C ASP A 107 -1.28 -0.25 11.54
N LYS A 108 0.04 -0.13 11.41
CA LYS A 108 0.73 1.09 10.99
C LYS A 108 0.83 1.19 9.48
N ILE A 109 0.63 2.41 8.97
CA ILE A 109 0.54 2.66 7.54
C ILE A 109 1.48 3.81 7.22
N PHE A 110 2.37 3.58 6.27
CA PHE A 110 3.33 4.56 5.80
C PHE A 110 3.09 4.78 4.31
N GLU A 111 2.91 6.03 3.90
CA GLU A 111 2.69 6.38 2.49
C GLU A 111 3.91 7.10 1.92
N ARG A 112 4.20 6.77 0.66
CA ARG A 112 4.90 7.66 -0.25
C ARG A 112 3.99 8.01 -1.42
N GLN A 113 3.69 9.29 -1.61
CA GLN A 113 2.70 9.72 -2.60
C GLN A 113 3.11 9.44 -4.05
N LEU A 114 4.40 9.60 -4.38
CA LEU A 114 5.00 9.37 -5.69
C LEU A 114 6.35 8.68 -5.53
N GLY A 115 6.75 7.88 -6.50
CA GLY A 115 8.04 7.20 -6.53
C GLY A 115 7.99 5.92 -7.35
N PHE A 116 8.92 5.03 -7.07
CA PHE A 116 8.95 3.70 -7.67
C PHE A 116 8.82 2.63 -6.59
N GLU A 117 8.75 1.39 -7.02
CA GLU A 117 8.56 0.25 -6.13
C GLU A 117 9.71 0.12 -5.12
N PRO A 118 9.44 0.13 -3.79
CA PRO A 118 10.47 -0.03 -2.79
C PRO A 118 10.90 -1.49 -2.68
N SER A 119 12.16 -1.72 -2.32
CA SER A 119 12.71 -3.06 -2.13
C SER A 119 13.50 -3.15 -0.84
N VAL A 120 13.86 -4.36 -0.43
CA VAL A 120 14.73 -4.58 0.72
C VAL A 120 16.12 -4.95 0.25
N ILE A 121 17.11 -4.35 0.90
CA ILE A 121 18.52 -4.68 0.76
C ILE A 121 19.08 -5.18 2.09
N ASP A 122 20.12 -6.02 2.02
CA ASP A 122 20.91 -6.39 3.18
C ASP A 122 22.02 -5.36 3.42
N ILE A 123 21.96 -4.67 4.55
CA ILE A 123 23.00 -3.74 5.00
C ILE A 123 24.00 -4.52 5.87
N PRO A 124 25.28 -4.64 5.47
CA PRO A 124 26.31 -5.28 6.28
C PRO A 124 26.54 -4.52 7.59
N ILE A 125 26.61 -5.26 8.69
CA ILE A 125 26.99 -4.77 10.02
C ILE A 125 28.09 -5.66 10.59
N TYR A 126 28.71 -5.23 11.70
CA TYR A 126 29.88 -5.89 12.29
C TYR A 126 29.71 -7.43 12.44
N ASN A 127 28.52 -7.91 12.79
CA ASN A 127 28.21 -9.33 12.98
C ASN A 127 27.00 -9.82 12.16
N GLY A 128 26.90 -9.45 10.88
CA GLY A 128 25.87 -10.00 9.98
C GLY A 128 25.29 -8.96 9.04
N THR A 129 24.02 -9.10 8.73
CA THR A 129 23.26 -8.13 7.94
C THR A 129 22.03 -7.65 8.71
N ARG A 130 21.55 -6.47 8.34
CA ARG A 130 20.23 -5.99 8.74
C ARG A 130 19.45 -5.57 7.50
N PRO A 131 18.13 -5.79 7.45
CA PRO A 131 17.32 -5.26 6.37
C PRO A 131 17.32 -3.73 6.35
N GLY A 132 17.45 -3.17 5.15
CA GLY A 132 17.24 -1.78 4.84
C GLY A 132 16.17 -1.66 3.77
N LEU A 133 15.19 -0.78 3.99
CA LEU A 133 14.22 -0.41 2.97
C LEU A 133 14.88 0.56 1.99
N LEU A 134 15.11 0.09 0.77
CA LEU A 134 15.58 0.88 -0.35
C LEU A 134 14.39 1.63 -0.96
N ILE A 135 14.41 2.95 -0.80
CA ILE A 135 13.34 3.85 -1.25
C ILE A 135 13.83 4.55 -2.52
N PRO A 136 13.28 4.19 -3.70
CA PRO A 136 13.59 4.90 -4.93
C PRO A 136 12.95 6.29 -4.95
N LEU A 137 13.72 7.26 -5.41
CA LEU A 137 13.34 8.66 -5.52
C LEU A 137 13.31 9.09 -6.97
N HIS A 138 12.31 9.90 -7.34
CA HIS A 138 12.28 10.56 -8.63
C HIS A 138 13.47 11.53 -8.77
N GLY A 139 14.00 11.71 -9.99
CA GLY A 139 15.18 12.53 -10.25
C GLY A 139 15.10 13.97 -9.75
N THR A 140 13.91 14.57 -9.66
CA THR A 140 13.72 15.91 -9.06
C THR A 140 14.07 15.97 -7.57
N SER A 141 14.10 14.83 -6.88
CA SER A 141 14.52 14.70 -5.48
C SER A 141 15.99 14.30 -5.34
N CYS A 142 16.71 14.19 -6.45
CA CYS A 142 18.09 13.75 -6.50
C CYS A 142 19.00 14.95 -6.83
N GLU A 143 20.17 14.97 -6.19
CA GLU A 143 21.22 15.95 -6.43
C GLU A 143 22.50 15.22 -6.84
N GLY A 144 23.21 15.77 -7.82
CA GLY A 144 24.50 15.25 -8.24
C GLY A 144 25.63 15.65 -7.29
N ALA A 145 26.82 15.11 -7.53
CA ALA A 145 27.96 15.29 -6.62
C ALA A 145 28.43 16.75 -6.51
N ALA A 146 28.11 17.61 -7.49
CA ALA A 146 28.41 19.04 -7.45
C ALA A 146 27.18 19.88 -7.03
N GLY A 147 26.10 19.26 -6.55
CA GLY A 147 24.87 19.92 -6.11
C GLY A 147 23.92 20.31 -7.26
N GLU A 148 24.14 19.77 -8.45
CA GLU A 148 23.25 19.96 -9.59
C GLU A 148 21.92 19.21 -9.39
N SER A 149 20.81 19.83 -9.82
CA SER A 149 19.52 19.14 -9.85
C SER A 149 19.55 18.02 -10.88
N MET A 150 19.09 16.84 -10.48
CA MET A 150 18.99 15.67 -11.34
C MET A 150 17.57 15.48 -11.90
N SER A 151 16.81 16.58 -12.05
CA SER A 151 15.46 16.53 -12.63
C SER A 151 15.47 15.91 -14.03
N GLY A 152 14.64 14.88 -14.24
CA GLY A 152 14.58 14.12 -15.49
C GLY A 152 15.71 13.11 -15.69
N ALA A 153 16.64 12.97 -14.72
CA ALA A 153 17.64 11.92 -14.71
C ALA A 153 17.08 10.62 -14.09
N ASP A 154 17.93 9.60 -14.05
CA ASP A 154 17.62 8.30 -13.45
C ASP A 154 17.28 8.38 -11.95
N THR A 155 16.66 7.31 -11.46
CA THR A 155 16.27 7.14 -10.06
C THR A 155 17.49 7.13 -9.15
N CYS A 156 17.46 7.92 -8.07
CA CYS A 156 18.38 7.74 -6.94
C CYS A 156 17.66 7.04 -5.78
N TYR A 157 18.41 6.65 -4.75
CA TYR A 157 17.87 5.85 -3.66
C TYR A 157 18.20 6.47 -2.30
N ALA A 158 17.22 6.41 -1.41
CA ALA A 158 17.43 6.61 0.00
C ALA A 158 17.21 5.29 0.76
N ILE A 159 17.69 5.23 1.99
CA ILE A 159 17.57 4.05 2.84
C ILE A 159 16.83 4.43 4.11
N ALA A 160 15.82 3.64 4.47
CA ALA A 160 15.20 3.67 5.79
C ALA A 160 15.39 2.31 6.49
N THR A 161 15.39 2.33 7.82
CA THR A 161 15.44 1.09 8.63
C THR A 161 14.24 1.03 9.55
N TRP A 162 13.77 -0.17 9.87
CA TRP A 162 12.70 -0.33 10.87
C TRP A 162 13.26 -0.16 12.28
N ASN A 163 12.53 0.60 13.11
CA ASN A 163 12.76 0.72 14.54
C ASN A 163 11.61 0.01 15.26
N SER A 164 11.87 -1.20 15.77
CA SER A 164 10.86 -2.03 16.44
C SER A 164 10.34 -1.43 17.73
N HIS A 165 11.18 -0.70 18.47
CA HIS A 165 10.77 -0.03 19.71
C HIS A 165 9.76 1.09 19.46
N LEU A 166 10.02 1.93 18.44
CA LEU A 166 9.16 3.05 18.07
C LEU A 166 8.05 2.67 17.08
N ARG A 167 8.08 1.44 16.55
CA ARG A 167 7.18 0.93 15.51
C ARG A 167 7.09 1.87 14.29
N THR A 168 8.24 2.34 13.81
CA THR A 168 8.32 3.27 12.67
C THR A 168 9.58 3.07 11.82
N PHE A 169 9.55 3.55 10.58
CA PHE A 169 10.74 3.67 9.73
C PHE A 169 11.54 4.91 10.09
N GLN A 170 12.85 4.77 10.20
CA GLN A 170 13.78 5.86 10.49
C GLN A 170 14.77 6.07 9.34
N SER A 171 15.00 7.33 8.98
CA SER A 171 15.92 7.80 7.95
C SER A 171 16.38 9.22 8.25
N ILE A 172 17.39 9.70 7.53
CA ILE A 172 17.93 11.07 7.71
C ILE A 172 16.92 12.18 7.32
N LEU A 173 15.95 11.85 6.46
CA LEU A 173 14.87 12.73 6.03
C LEU A 173 13.52 12.00 6.21
N PRO A 174 12.39 12.71 6.35
CA PRO A 174 11.06 12.10 6.34
C PRO A 174 10.70 11.64 4.91
N LEU A 175 11.04 10.39 4.59
CA LEU A 175 10.81 9.80 3.27
C LEU A 175 9.41 9.18 3.11
N LEU A 176 8.78 8.85 4.25
CA LEU A 176 7.47 8.23 4.36
C LEU A 176 6.63 9.04 5.35
N SER A 177 5.37 9.28 4.99
CA SER A 177 4.38 9.89 5.87
C SER A 177 3.61 8.80 6.59
N GLU A 178 3.49 8.86 7.91
CA GLU A 178 2.59 7.95 8.64
C GLU A 178 1.14 8.37 8.39
N MET A 179 0.27 7.41 8.09
CA MET A 179 -1.12 7.65 7.72
C MET A 179 -2.06 7.00 8.72
N THR A 180 -3.21 7.64 8.92
CA THR A 180 -4.35 7.10 9.68
C THR A 180 -5.63 7.20 8.89
N LEU A 181 -6.52 6.24 9.10
CA LEU A 181 -7.87 6.26 8.54
C LEU A 181 -8.85 6.70 9.63
N ASN A 182 -9.33 7.93 9.56
CA ASN A 182 -10.30 8.48 10.51
C ASN A 182 -11.61 8.80 9.79
N GLY A 183 -12.70 8.14 10.17
CA GLY A 183 -14.03 8.37 9.59
C GLY A 183 -14.08 8.14 8.07
N GLY A 184 -13.30 7.17 7.55
CA GLY A 184 -13.21 6.87 6.12
C GLY A 184 -12.30 7.80 5.32
N LYS A 185 -11.60 8.74 5.98
CA LYS A 185 -10.64 9.64 5.34
C LYS A 185 -9.21 9.33 5.78
N TRP A 186 -8.32 9.18 4.81
CA TRP A 186 -6.89 9.08 5.02
C TRP A 186 -6.30 10.44 5.37
N SER A 187 -5.54 10.51 6.46
CA SER A 187 -4.83 11.70 6.89
C SER A 187 -3.44 11.36 7.41
N GLU A 188 -2.47 12.20 7.06
CA GLU A 188 -1.13 12.12 7.65
C GLU A 188 -1.21 12.36 9.16
N VAL A 189 -0.52 11.52 9.92
CA VAL A 189 -0.26 11.75 11.34
C VAL A 189 0.80 12.85 11.41
N LEU A 190 0.35 14.07 11.71
CA LEU A 190 1.27 15.16 11.98
C LEU A 190 1.98 14.87 13.30
N GLY A 191 3.23 14.41 13.22
CA GLY A 191 4.12 14.47 14.37
C GLY A 191 4.36 15.93 14.74
N ASP A 192 4.48 16.24 16.03
CA ASP A 192 4.99 17.53 16.50
C ASP A 192 6.40 17.69 15.92
N ARG A 193 6.50 18.41 14.79
CA ARG A 193 7.79 18.82 14.24
C ARG A 193 8.36 19.86 15.19
N PRO A 194 9.55 19.67 15.77
CA PRO A 194 10.23 20.75 16.47
C PRO A 194 10.56 21.91 15.53
#